data_AF-A0A3D9RPZ8-F1
#
_entry.id   AF-A0A3D9RPZ8-F1
#
_cell.length_a   1.000
_cell.length_b   1.000
_cell.length_c   1.000
_cell.angle_alpha   90.00
_cell.angle_beta   90.00
_cell.angle_gamma   90.00
#
_symmetry.space_group_name_H-M   'P 1'
#
loop_
_entity.id
_entity.type
_entity.pdbx_description
1 polymer ?
#
loop_
_entity_poly.entity_id
_entity_poly.type
_entity_poly.pdbx_seq_one_letter_code
_entity_poly.pdbx_strand_id
1 'polypeptide(L)'
;MSLRQFARGAVLALAMPWLIYFALNLYIKYRNRAPQDFAYHDSYFLAANVGWIGYLACAVMLLAVYSVVVVSFNWIWKRVKPGR
;
A
#
# COMPACT_ATOMS: atom_id res chain seq x y z
N MET A 1 -13.66 -6.97 14.85
CA MET A 1 -12.22 -6.67 14.85
C MET A 1 -11.92 -5.78 16.05
N SER A 2 -10.79 -5.94 16.73
CA SER A 2 -10.42 -5.06 17.86
C SER A 2 -9.79 -3.74 17.38
N LEU A 3 -9.85 -2.69 18.21
CA LEU A 3 -9.23 -1.39 17.89
C LEU A 3 -7.72 -1.52 17.63
N ARG A 4 -7.02 -2.38 18.38
CA ARG A 4 -5.59 -2.66 18.19
C ARG A 4 -5.30 -3.30 16.83
N GLN A 5 -6.16 -4.21 16.36
CA GLN A 5 -6.02 -4.84 15.05
C GLN A 5 -6.28 -3.85 13.91
N PHE A 6 -7.26 -2.94 14.09
CA PHE A 6 -7.53 -1.85 13.15
C PHE A 6 -6.34 -0.90 13.05
N ALA A 7 -5.82 -0.42 14.18
CA ALA A 7 -4.69 0.50 14.21
C ALA A 7 -3.45 -0.08 13.52
N ARG A 8 -3.14 -1.37 13.73
CA ARG A 8 -2.06 -2.07 13.02
C ARG A 8 -2.31 -2.14 11.51
N GLY A 9 -3.53 -2.45 11.11
CA GLY A 9 -3.93 -2.47 9.71
C GLY A 9 -3.78 -1.11 9.04
N ALA A 10 -4.23 -0.04 9.70
CA ALA A 10 -4.12 1.33 9.20
C ALA A 10 -2.66 1.79 9.03
N VAL A 11 -1.81 1.49 10.00
CA VAL A 11 -0.37 1.81 9.92
C VAL A 11 0.28 1.06 8.76
N LEU A 12 0.00 -0.25 8.60
CA LEU A 12 0.55 -1.04 7.50
C LEU A 12 0.04 -0.57 6.13
N ALA A 13 -1.24 -0.25 6.03
CA ALA A 13 -1.89 0.21 4.81
C ALA A 13 -1.38 1.58 4.35
N LEU A 14 -0.90 2.43 5.27
CA LEU A 14 -0.24 3.69 4.94
C LEU A 14 1.26 3.48 4.66
N ALA A 15 1.95 2.70 5.50
CA ALA A 15 3.39 2.52 5.40
C ALA A 15 3.83 1.80 4.12
N MET A 16 3.06 0.81 3.65
CA MET A 16 3.45 0.03 2.47
C MET A 16 3.43 0.84 1.17
N PRO A 17 2.33 1.53 0.80
CA PRO A 17 2.31 2.41 -0.36
C PRO A 17 3.38 3.50 -0.27
N TRP A 18 3.64 4.01 0.94
CA TRP A 18 4.66 5.04 1.14
C TRP A 18 6.06 4.50 0.84
N LEU A 19 6.39 3.31 1.33
CA LEU A 19 7.69 2.68 1.13
C LEU A 19 7.92 2.34 -0.35
N ILE A 20 6.88 1.83 -1.03
CA ILE A 20 6.93 1.55 -2.47
C ILE A 20 7.14 2.85 -3.26
N TYR A 21 6.37 3.89 -2.95
CA TYR A 21 6.49 5.20 -3.60
C TYR A 21 7.86 5.83 -3.36
N PHE A 22 8.40 5.74 -2.14
CA PHE A 22 9.73 6.22 -1.79
C PHE A 22 10.82 5.49 -2.57
N ALA A 23 10.75 4.15 -2.65
CA ALA A 23 11.71 3.34 -3.41
C ALA A 23 11.68 3.67 -4.91
N LEU A 24 10.49 3.85 -5.49
CA LEU A 24 10.31 4.28 -6.88
C LEU A 24 10.93 5.65 -7.15
N ASN A 25 10.70 6.63 -6.27
CA ASN A 25 11.29 7.96 -6.38
C ASN A 25 12.83 7.90 -6.32
N LEU A 26 13.38 7.10 -5.40
CA LEU A 26 14.82 6.93 -5.27
C LEU A 26 15.42 6.30 -6.55
N TYR A 27 14.75 5.27 -7.08
CA TYR A 27 15.14 4.58 -8.31
C TYR A 27 15.15 5.52 -9.52
N ILE A 28 14.07 6.29 -9.71
CA ILE A 28 13.96 7.27 -10.80
C ILE A 28 15.07 8.33 -10.68
N LYS A 29 15.27 8.89 -9.48
CA LYS A 29 16.33 9.90 -9.25
C LYS A 29 17.74 9.36 -9.50
N TYR A 30 17.96 8.06 -9.26
CA TYR A 30 19.23 7.40 -9.59
C TYR A 30 19.38 7.18 -11.10
N ARG A 31 18.32 6.73 -11.78
CA ARG A 31 18.36 6.37 -13.20
C ARG A 31 18.40 7.58 -14.13
N ASN A 32 17.70 8.65 -13.79
CA ASN A 32 17.59 9.86 -14.61
C ASN A 32 18.85 10.75 -14.62
N ARG A 33 20.01 10.21 -14.22
CA ARG A 33 21.31 10.89 -14.30
C ARG A 33 21.99 10.74 -15.66
N ALA A 34 21.48 9.89 -16.55
CA ALA A 34 22.07 9.65 -17.86
C ALA A 34 21.41 10.53 -18.94
N PRO A 35 22.16 11.17 -19.86
CA PRO A 35 21.61 12.06 -20.90
C PRO A 35 20.77 11.36 -21.99
N GLN A 36 20.55 10.04 -21.91
CA GLN A 36 19.79 9.24 -22.89
C GLN A 36 18.29 9.08 -22.53
N ASP A 37 17.79 9.87 -21.57
CA ASP A 37 16.56 9.59 -20.83
C ASP A 37 15.25 10.07 -21.49
N PHE A 38 15.32 10.61 -22.71
CA PHE A 38 14.14 11.10 -23.45
C PHE A 38 13.07 10.01 -23.68
N ALA A 39 13.46 8.73 -23.73
CA ALA A 39 12.53 7.63 -23.96
C ALA A 39 11.70 7.22 -22.74
N TYR A 40 12.18 7.49 -21.52
CA TYR A 40 11.51 7.05 -20.29
C TYR A 40 10.89 8.19 -19.48
N HIS A 41 11.14 9.43 -19.89
CA HIS A 41 10.71 10.62 -19.16
C HIS A 41 9.19 10.66 -18.92
N ASP A 42 8.39 10.26 -19.92
CA ASP A 42 6.92 10.22 -19.86
C ASP A 42 6.37 9.02 -19.08
N SER A 43 6.99 7.85 -19.21
CA SER A 43 6.56 6.63 -18.51
C SER A 43 6.78 6.71 -16.99
N TYR A 44 7.89 7.32 -16.54
CA TYR A 44 8.11 7.58 -15.11
C TYR A 44 7.23 8.71 -14.58
N PHE A 45 6.84 9.66 -15.44
CA PHE A 45 5.93 10.74 -15.09
C PHE A 45 4.56 10.21 -14.67
N LEU A 46 4.03 9.20 -15.37
CA LEU A 46 2.73 8.60 -15.04
C LEU A 46 2.76 7.84 -13.71
N ALA A 47 3.85 7.10 -13.44
CA ALA A 47 4.06 6.38 -12.19
C ALA A 47 4.29 7.32 -10.99
N ALA A 48 4.89 8.49 -11.22
CA ALA A 48 5.10 9.52 -10.20
C ALA A 48 3.88 10.41 -9.97
N ASN A 49 3.01 10.63 -10.97
CA ASN A 49 1.86 11.55 -10.90
C ASN A 49 0.55 10.95 -10.39
N VAL A 50 0.53 9.68 -9.99
CA VAL A 50 -0.62 9.11 -9.26
C VAL A 50 -0.94 9.94 -8.00
N GLY A 51 0.08 10.64 -7.47
CA GLY A 51 -0.07 11.71 -6.50
C GLY A 51 -0.65 11.24 -5.16
N TRP A 52 -1.03 12.21 -4.33
CA TRP A 52 -1.65 11.92 -3.03
C TRP A 52 -2.97 11.15 -3.15
N ILE A 53 -3.70 11.34 -4.25
CA ILE A 53 -5.01 10.69 -4.47
C ILE A 53 -4.84 9.19 -4.68
N GLY A 54 -3.98 8.75 -5.59
CA GLY A 54 -3.82 7.31 -5.79
C GLY A 54 -2.99 6.63 -4.69
N TYR A 55 -2.15 7.39 -3.96
CA TYR A 55 -1.61 6.93 -2.68
C TYR A 55 -2.74 6.61 -1.67
N LEU A 56 -3.68 7.55 -1.48
CA LEU A 56 -4.86 7.36 -0.62
C LEU A 56 -5.72 6.19 -1.10
N ALA A 57 -5.95 6.07 -2.41
CA ALA A 57 -6.70 4.96 -2.98
C ALA A 57 -6.02 3.60 -2.70
N CYS A 58 -4.70 3.50 -2.88
CA CYS A 58 -3.95 2.29 -2.54
C CYS A 58 -4.01 1.96 -1.06
N ALA A 59 -3.86 2.96 -0.18
CA ALA A 59 -3.94 2.77 1.26
C ALA A 59 -5.33 2.30 1.70
N VAL A 60 -6.40 2.91 1.16
CA VAL A 60 -7.78 2.49 1.43
C VAL A 60 -8.02 1.07 0.93
N MET A 61 -7.55 0.73 -0.26
CA MET A 61 -7.70 -0.61 -0.83
C MET A 61 -6.96 -1.66 0.01
N LEU A 62 -5.72 -1.39 0.43
CA LEU A 62 -4.96 -2.26 1.34
C LEU A 62 -5.65 -2.44 2.68
N LEU A 63 -6.19 -1.36 3.25
CA LEU A 63 -6.93 -1.42 4.52
C LEU A 63 -8.22 -2.24 4.37
N ALA A 64 -8.92 -2.11 3.24
CA ALA A 64 -10.11 -2.90 2.94
C ALA A 64 -9.78 -4.39 2.85
N VAL A 65 -8.75 -4.76 2.08
CA VAL A 65 -8.27 -6.15 1.95
C VAL A 65 -7.86 -6.72 3.31
N TYR A 66 -7.06 -5.98 4.08
CA TYR A 66 -6.66 -6.39 5.43
C TYR A 66 -7.87 -6.61 6.34
N SER A 67 -8.84 -5.70 6.31
CA SER A 67 -10.04 -5.78 7.13
C SER A 67 -10.88 -7.01 6.77
N VAL A 68 -11.06 -7.29 5.47
CA VAL A 68 -11.74 -8.51 5.00
C VAL A 68 -11.04 -9.75 5.52
N VAL A 69 -9.71 -9.86 5.35
CA VAL A 69 -8.94 -11.02 5.81
C VAL A 69 -9.07 -11.23 7.31
N VAL A 70 -8.93 -10.18 8.12
CA VAL A 70 -9.03 -10.27 9.57
C VAL A 70 -10.45 -10.61 10.03
N VAL A 71 -11.47 -10.05 9.39
CA VAL A 71 -12.87 -10.37 9.70
C VAL A 71 -13.18 -11.83 9.35
N SER A 72 -12.79 -12.29 8.16
CA SER A 72 -12.95 -13.68 7.74
C SER A 72 -12.21 -14.64 8.66
N PHE A 73 -10.96 -14.34 9.03
CA PHE A 73 -10.19 -15.17 9.96
C PHE A 73 -10.88 -15.26 11.33
N ASN A 74 -11.30 -14.14 11.90
CA ASN A 74 -12.00 -14.13 13.19
C ASN A 74 -13.34 -14.90 13.12
N TRP A 75 -14.05 -14.81 12.00
CA TRP A 75 -15.33 -15.50 11.80
C TRP A 75 -15.14 -17.02 11.68
N ILE A 76 -14.16 -17.48 10.90
CA ILE A 76 -13.79 -18.89 10.78
C ILE A 76 -13.35 -19.43 12.15
N TRP A 77 -12.46 -18.70 12.83
CA TRP A 77 -11.89 -19.14 14.10
C TRP A 77 -12.96 -19.30 15.20
N LYS A 78 -13.96 -18.40 15.24
CA LYS A 78 -15.11 -18.53 16.14
C LYS A 78 -15.93 -19.79 15.89
N ARG A 79 -16.02 -20.27 14.65
CA ARG A 79 -16.73 -21.52 14.30
C ARG A 79 -15.92 -22.76 14.64
N VAL A 80 -14.59 -22.70 14.51
CA VAL A 80 -13.69 -23.82 14.81
C VAL A 80 -13.49 -24.00 16.32
N LYS A 81 -13.50 -22.92 17.10
CA LYS A 81 -13.37 -22.96 18.57
C LYS A 81 -14.40 -22.04 19.25
N PRO A 82 -15.66 -22.47 19.36
CA PRO A 82 -16.67 -21.70 20.09
C PRO A 82 -16.35 -21.76 21.60
N GLY A 83 -15.90 -20.65 22.19
CA GLY A 83 -15.67 -20.56 23.65
C GLY A 83 -14.36 -19.90 24.10
N ARG A 84 -13.57 -19.31 23.19
CA ARG A 84 -12.50 -18.36 23.53
C ARG A 84 -12.79 -16.99 22.94
#